data_AF-A0A6J7W3C2-F1
#
_entry.id   AF-A0A6J7W3C2-F1
#
_cell.length_a   1.000
_cell.length_b   1.000
_cell.length_c   1.000
_cell.angle_alpha   90.00
_cell.angle_beta   90.00
_cell.angle_gamma   90.00
#
_symmetry.space_group_name_H-M   'P 1'
#
loop_
_entity.id
_entity.type
_entity.pdbx_description
1 polymer ?
#
loop_
_entity_poly.entity_id
_entity_poly.type
_entity_poly.pdbx_seq_one_letter_code
_entity_poly.pdbx_strand_id
1 'polypeptide(L)'
;MIIWFDADLLPGYAWSFPLPGNRANIGLALLRDGKRRIGDMKDVWTDLLQREHVVEALGPNFVLDDRHTAWPIPARIDQAMTASGRVLFVGDAVMATDALTGEGIGQALLTGSLAAQAIVAGGEPAAVRQRYEMSVTDHLLADHRMSVRLSNVLSHRRGARGAIALLAHAGQRGRQYFARWMFEDEPRGIALTPRRWHRRLFRQHGPYR
;
A
#
# COMPACT_ATOMS: atom_id res chain seq x y z
N MET A 1 9.23 14.06 0.85
CA MET A 1 8.50 12.99 0.15
C MET A 1 7.38 13.63 -0.65
N ILE A 2 7.22 13.23 -1.90
CA ILE A 2 6.15 13.71 -2.79
C ILE A 2 5.42 12.49 -3.34
N ILE A 3 4.08 12.56 -3.42
CA ILE A 3 3.21 11.56 -4.02
C ILE A 3 2.35 12.26 -5.08
N TRP A 4 2.28 11.69 -6.27
CA TRP A 4 1.49 12.21 -7.39
C TRP A 4 0.39 11.23 -7.79
N PHE A 5 -0.83 11.76 -7.93
CA PHE A 5 -2.03 11.02 -8.32
C PHE A 5 -2.49 11.45 -9.70
N ASP A 6 -1.73 11.08 -10.72
CA ASP A 6 -2.06 11.42 -12.10
C ASP A 6 -3.21 10.54 -12.62
N ALA A 7 -4.13 11.16 -13.35
CA ALA A 7 -5.41 10.54 -13.71
C ALA A 7 -5.26 9.24 -14.53
N ASP A 8 -4.18 9.09 -15.28
CA ASP A 8 -3.86 7.92 -16.11
C ASP A 8 -3.13 6.80 -15.35
N LEU A 9 -2.56 7.13 -14.17
CA LEU A 9 -1.95 6.18 -13.25
C LEU A 9 -2.98 5.56 -12.29
N LEU A 10 -4.10 6.24 -12.04
CA LEU A 10 -5.14 5.79 -11.11
C LEU A 10 -5.68 4.37 -11.47
N PRO A 11 -5.90 3.52 -10.44
CA PRO A 11 -5.84 3.81 -9.01
C PRO A 11 -4.41 3.74 -8.41
N GLY A 12 -3.40 3.57 -9.25
CA GLY A 12 -1.99 3.69 -8.86
C GLY A 12 -1.54 5.15 -8.69
N TYR A 13 -0.26 5.33 -8.41
CA TYR A 13 0.34 6.62 -8.11
C TYR A 13 1.85 6.60 -8.40
N ALA A 14 2.45 7.78 -8.49
CA ALA A 14 3.91 7.95 -8.56
C ALA A 14 4.44 8.57 -7.26
N TRP A 15 5.71 8.33 -6.95
CA TRP A 15 6.34 8.86 -5.74
C TRP A 15 7.75 9.37 -6.02
N SER A 16 8.20 10.30 -5.17
CA SER A 16 9.59 10.70 -5.00
C SER A 16 9.93 10.72 -3.50
N PHE A 17 10.77 9.77 -3.08
CA PHE A 17 11.23 9.63 -1.70
C PHE A 17 12.66 10.18 -1.58
N PRO A 18 12.90 11.19 -0.71
CA PRO A 18 14.22 11.79 -0.58
C PRO A 18 15.22 10.76 -0.03
N LEU A 19 16.42 10.78 -0.59
CA LEU A 19 17.57 10.00 -0.16
C LEU A 19 18.71 10.96 0.22
N PRO A 20 19.68 10.52 1.06
CA PRO A 20 20.88 11.29 1.33
C PRO A 20 21.65 11.66 0.06
N GLY A 21 22.36 12.78 0.10
CA GLY A 21 23.24 13.21 -1.00
C GLY A 21 22.51 13.81 -2.20
N ASN A 22 21.41 14.55 -1.97
CA ASN A 22 20.60 15.18 -3.02
C ASN A 22 20.07 14.17 -4.06
N ARG A 23 19.66 12.99 -3.58
CA ARG A 23 19.09 11.92 -4.40
C ARG A 23 17.63 11.71 -4.03
N ALA A 24 16.89 11.06 -4.91
CA ALA A 24 15.55 10.60 -4.63
C ALA A 24 15.30 9.22 -5.23
N ASN A 25 14.54 8.38 -4.52
CA ASN A 25 13.94 7.19 -5.08
C ASN A 25 12.63 7.61 -5.77
N ILE A 26 12.62 7.52 -7.10
CA ILE A 26 11.47 7.84 -7.95
C ILE A 26 10.86 6.52 -8.45
N GLY A 27 9.54 6.43 -8.45
CA GLY A 27 8.86 5.25 -8.96
C GLY A 27 7.37 5.46 -9.15
N LEU A 28 6.71 4.42 -9.66
CA LEU A 28 5.27 4.39 -9.84
C LEU A 28 4.70 2.99 -9.61
N ALA A 29 3.49 2.95 -9.07
CA ALA A 29 2.72 1.73 -8.89
C ALA A 29 1.54 1.76 -9.86
N LEU A 30 1.32 0.66 -10.57
CA LEU A 30 0.18 0.47 -11.47
C LEU A 30 -0.52 -0.83 -11.13
N LEU A 31 -1.85 -0.79 -11.08
CA LEU A 31 -2.62 -2.01 -10.96
C LEU A 31 -2.61 -2.78 -12.27
N ARG A 32 -2.37 -4.09 -12.18
CA ARG A 32 -2.54 -4.99 -13.32
C ARG A 32 -4.02 -5.32 -13.46
N ASP A 33 -4.68 -4.67 -14.42
CA ASP A 33 -6.07 -4.92 -14.79
C ASP A 33 -6.23 -6.05 -15.83
N GLY A 34 -5.13 -6.72 -16.17
CA GLY A 34 -5.06 -7.74 -17.22
C GLY A 34 -5.14 -7.19 -18.65
N LYS A 35 -5.30 -5.88 -18.83
CA LYS A 35 -5.39 -5.21 -20.14
C LYS A 35 -4.07 -4.57 -20.55
N ARG A 36 -3.33 -3.99 -19.59
CA ARG A 36 -2.02 -3.36 -19.84
C ARG A 36 -0.91 -4.41 -19.97
N ARG A 37 -0.14 -4.35 -21.06
CA ARG A 37 1.06 -5.17 -21.27
C ARG A 37 2.22 -4.63 -20.45
N ILE A 38 3.23 -5.46 -20.20
CA ILE A 38 4.45 -5.03 -19.49
C ILE A 38 5.18 -3.92 -20.25
N GLY A 39 5.18 -3.97 -21.60
CA GLY A 39 5.76 -2.94 -22.45
C GLY A 39 5.18 -1.54 -22.20
N ASP A 40 3.86 -1.46 -22.02
CA ASP A 40 3.14 -0.21 -21.77
C ASP A 40 3.62 0.49 -20.47
N MET A 41 4.15 -0.27 -19.50
CA MET A 41 4.69 0.30 -18.26
C MET A 41 6.01 1.04 -18.47
N LYS A 42 6.82 0.62 -19.45
CA LYS A 42 8.07 1.31 -19.78
C LYS A 42 7.80 2.68 -20.39
N ASP A 43 6.77 2.77 -21.23
CA ASP A 43 6.36 4.02 -21.85
C ASP A 43 5.79 4.98 -20.79
N VAL A 44 4.94 4.48 -19.89
CA VAL A 44 4.42 5.26 -18.74
C VAL A 44 5.56 5.76 -17.84
N TRP A 45 6.57 4.93 -17.58
CA TRP A 45 7.76 5.34 -16.83
C TRP A 45 8.52 6.48 -17.52
N THR A 46 8.74 6.36 -18.82
CA THR A 46 9.48 7.36 -19.60
C THR A 46 8.72 8.67 -19.69
N ASP A 47 7.40 8.60 -19.89
CA ASP A 47 6.50 9.75 -19.91
C ASP A 47 6.45 10.46 -18.56
N LEU A 48 6.33 9.71 -17.45
CA LEU A 48 6.32 10.27 -16.09
C LEU A 48 7.51 11.19 -15.83
N LEU A 49 8.72 10.77 -16.23
CA LEU A 49 9.95 11.53 -16.04
C LEU A 49 10.01 12.84 -16.82
N GLN A 50 9.14 13.02 -17.82
CA GLN A 50 9.04 14.24 -18.62
C GLN A 50 7.92 15.17 -18.15
N ARG A 51 7.08 14.74 -17.21
CA ARG A 51 5.96 15.56 -16.72
C ARG A 51 6.48 16.76 -15.96
N GLU A 52 5.91 17.93 -16.25
CA GLU A 52 6.35 19.23 -15.69
C GLU A 52 6.50 19.19 -14.17
N HIS A 53 5.51 18.65 -13.46
CA HIS A 53 5.52 18.56 -12.00
C HIS A 53 6.56 17.57 -11.44
N VAL A 54 6.98 16.57 -12.21
CA VAL A 54 8.07 15.63 -11.84
C VAL A 54 9.42 16.31 -12.07
N VAL A 55 9.59 16.98 -13.21
CA VAL A 55 10.82 17.72 -13.54
C VAL A 55 11.03 18.87 -12.56
N GLU A 56 9.97 19.60 -12.18
CA GLU A 56 10.02 20.65 -11.15
C GLU A 56 10.51 20.10 -9.81
N ALA A 57 10.07 18.90 -9.43
CA ALA A 57 10.42 18.28 -8.16
C ALA A 57 11.84 17.66 -8.14
N LEU A 58 12.30 17.09 -9.25
CA LEU A 58 13.62 16.45 -9.36
C LEU A 58 14.72 17.44 -9.77
N GLY A 59 14.33 18.59 -10.34
CA GLY A 59 15.21 19.57 -10.95
C GLY A 59 15.44 19.27 -12.44
N PRO A 60 15.61 20.30 -13.29
CA PRO A 60 15.66 20.15 -14.75
C PRO A 60 16.84 19.32 -15.28
N ASN A 61 17.89 19.16 -14.46
CA ASN A 61 19.11 18.43 -14.81
C ASN A 61 19.26 17.14 -14.00
N PHE A 62 18.16 16.57 -13.50
CA PHE A 62 18.24 15.30 -12.80
C PHE A 62 18.85 14.22 -13.71
N VAL A 63 19.59 13.30 -13.11
CA VAL A 63 20.17 12.15 -13.81
C VAL A 63 19.68 10.87 -13.15
N LEU A 64 19.40 9.86 -13.96
CA LEU A 64 19.09 8.52 -13.44
C LEU A 64 20.39 7.85 -13.02
N ASP A 65 20.47 7.53 -11.73
CA ASP A 65 21.68 7.00 -11.09
C ASP A 65 21.84 5.49 -11.25
N ASP A 66 20.77 4.77 -11.61
CA ASP A 66 20.78 3.32 -11.81
C ASP A 66 19.67 2.87 -12.78
N ARG A 67 19.65 1.58 -13.12
CA ARG A 67 18.64 0.93 -13.93
C ARG A 67 17.29 0.95 -13.22
N HIS A 68 16.24 1.34 -13.94
CA HIS A 68 14.87 1.14 -13.47
C HIS A 68 14.51 -0.37 -13.46
N THR A 69 13.88 -0.82 -12.39
CA THR A 69 13.38 -2.19 -12.25
C THR A 69 11.92 -2.19 -11.85
N ALA A 70 11.19 -3.23 -12.26
CA ALA A 70 9.79 -3.42 -11.90
C ALA A 70 9.60 -4.80 -11.30
N TRP A 71 8.79 -4.88 -10.24
CA TRP A 71 8.45 -6.12 -9.54
C TRP A 71 6.96 -6.15 -9.22
N PRO A 72 6.32 -7.33 -9.26
CA PRO A 72 4.95 -7.46 -8.81
C PRO A 72 4.86 -7.32 -7.29
N ILE A 73 3.85 -6.58 -6.82
CA ILE A 73 3.54 -6.43 -5.39
C ILE A 73 2.31 -7.31 -5.09
N PRO A 74 2.45 -8.40 -4.32
CA PRO A 74 1.36 -9.34 -4.08
C PRO A 74 0.43 -8.82 -2.97
N ALA A 75 -0.73 -8.27 -3.35
CA ALA A 75 -1.72 -7.72 -2.43
C ALA A 75 -3.05 -8.50 -2.49
N ARG A 76 -3.06 -9.75 -2.01
CA ARG A 76 -4.23 -10.67 -2.06
C ARG A 76 -4.25 -11.61 -0.86
N ILE A 77 -4.15 -11.03 0.35
CA ILE A 77 -4.14 -11.78 1.61
C ILE A 77 -5.38 -12.67 1.79
N ASP A 78 -6.50 -12.32 1.16
CA ASP A 78 -7.74 -13.09 1.14
C ASP A 78 -7.66 -14.40 0.32
N GLN A 79 -6.62 -14.57 -0.48
CA GLN A 79 -6.34 -15.76 -1.30
C GLN A 79 -5.06 -16.49 -0.86
N ALA A 80 -4.40 -16.01 0.20
CA ALA A 80 -3.10 -16.50 0.59
C ALA A 80 -3.16 -17.82 1.36
N MET A 81 -2.24 -18.73 1.04
CA MET A 81 -1.94 -19.86 1.89
C MET A 81 -0.98 -19.41 2.99
N THR A 82 -1.46 -19.35 4.23
CA THR A 82 -0.66 -18.87 5.37
C THR A 82 0.34 -19.90 5.89
N ALA A 83 0.12 -21.20 5.63
CA ALA A 83 0.98 -22.26 6.12
C ALA A 83 0.85 -23.57 5.33
N SER A 84 1.90 -24.41 5.37
CA SER A 84 1.89 -25.77 4.84
C SER A 84 2.74 -26.69 5.70
N GLY A 85 2.17 -27.81 6.17
CA GLY A 85 2.85 -28.74 7.07
C GLY A 85 3.37 -28.05 8.34
N ARG A 86 4.70 -27.99 8.49
CA ARG A 86 5.41 -27.32 9.61
C ARG A 86 5.97 -25.94 9.23
N VAL A 87 5.55 -25.38 8.10
CA VAL A 87 6.02 -24.10 7.57
C VAL A 87 4.90 -23.06 7.69
N LEU A 88 5.23 -21.90 8.25
CA LEU A 88 4.39 -20.70 8.22
C LEU A 88 5.00 -19.70 7.22
N PHE A 89 4.16 -19.08 6.39
CA PHE A 89 4.57 -18.06 5.43
C PHE A 89 4.27 -16.66 6.00
N VAL A 90 5.09 -15.67 5.67
CA VAL A 90 4.98 -14.29 6.18
C VAL A 90 5.27 -13.26 5.08
N GLY A 91 4.87 -12.01 5.28
CA GLY A 91 5.08 -10.91 4.33
C GLY A 91 4.52 -11.19 2.94
N ASP A 92 5.32 -10.94 1.91
CA ASP A 92 4.93 -11.13 0.52
C ASP A 92 4.57 -12.58 0.19
N ALA A 93 5.10 -13.56 0.93
CA ALA A 93 4.75 -14.97 0.75
C ALA A 93 3.29 -15.28 1.11
N VAL A 94 2.67 -14.46 1.96
CA VAL A 94 1.22 -14.49 2.22
C VAL A 94 0.48 -13.34 1.56
N MET A 95 1.10 -12.67 0.58
CA MET A 95 0.47 -11.59 -0.18
C MET A 95 -0.09 -10.47 0.71
N ALA A 96 0.63 -10.15 1.80
CA ALA A 96 0.15 -9.30 2.89
C ALA A 96 0.08 -7.82 2.56
N THR A 97 0.64 -7.38 1.43
CA THR A 97 0.75 -5.96 1.11
C THR A 97 -0.64 -5.33 0.92
N ASP A 98 -0.75 -4.05 1.24
CA ASP A 98 -1.99 -3.30 1.08
C ASP A 98 -2.37 -3.12 -0.40
N ALA A 99 -3.62 -3.43 -0.75
CA ALA A 99 -4.08 -3.45 -2.14
C ALA A 99 -4.31 -2.07 -2.77
N LEU A 100 -4.33 -1.01 -1.95
CA LEU A 100 -4.51 0.36 -2.42
C LEU A 100 -3.16 1.07 -2.57
N THR A 101 -2.25 0.87 -1.62
CA THR A 101 -0.98 1.60 -1.53
C THR A 101 0.23 0.79 -1.91
N GLY A 102 0.17 -0.53 -1.84
CA GLY A 102 1.34 -1.40 -2.02
C GLY A 102 2.29 -1.41 -0.82
N GLU A 103 1.92 -0.82 0.31
CA GLU A 103 2.70 -0.92 1.54
C GLU A 103 2.76 -2.37 2.02
N GLY A 104 3.95 -2.86 2.31
CA GLY A 104 4.17 -4.26 2.72
C GLY A 104 5.10 -4.44 3.91
N ILE A 105 5.92 -3.44 4.27
CA ILE A 105 6.92 -3.58 5.34
C ILE A 105 6.25 -3.82 6.70
N GLY A 106 5.26 -2.98 7.05
CA GLY A 106 4.51 -3.14 8.30
C GLY A 106 3.77 -4.47 8.37
N GLN A 107 3.16 -4.90 7.27
CA GLN A 107 2.43 -6.16 7.16
C GLN A 107 3.37 -7.37 7.22
N ALA A 108 4.58 -7.28 6.66
CA ALA A 108 5.61 -8.30 6.77
C ALA A 108 6.11 -8.46 8.21
N LEU A 109 6.37 -7.34 8.90
CA LEU A 109 6.75 -7.36 10.32
C LEU A 109 5.62 -7.93 11.19
N LEU A 110 4.37 -7.50 10.95
CA LEU A 110 3.20 -8.00 11.67
C LEU A 110 3.02 -9.50 11.49
N THR A 111 2.98 -9.99 10.24
CA THR A 111 2.82 -11.42 9.95
C THR A 111 3.98 -12.25 10.52
N GLY A 112 5.21 -11.74 10.47
CA GLY A 112 6.37 -12.34 11.15
C GLY A 112 6.17 -12.46 12.66
N SER A 113 5.74 -11.39 13.32
CA SER A 113 5.45 -11.38 14.76
C SER A 113 4.32 -12.35 15.12
N LEU A 114 3.22 -12.38 14.35
CA LEU A 114 2.10 -13.28 14.58
C LEU A 114 2.51 -14.75 14.41
N ALA A 115 3.34 -15.06 13.42
CA ALA A 115 3.89 -16.41 13.22
C ALA A 115 4.73 -16.85 14.42
N ALA A 116 5.63 -15.97 14.90
CA ALA A 116 6.45 -16.24 16.09
C ALA A 116 5.60 -16.47 17.34
N GLN A 117 4.58 -15.64 17.57
CA GLN A 117 3.65 -15.80 18.69
C GLN A 117 2.89 -17.14 18.62
N ALA A 118 2.44 -17.53 17.43
CA ALA A 118 1.75 -18.80 17.24
C ALA A 118 2.65 -20.01 17.55
N ILE A 119 3.93 -19.95 17.14
CA ILE A 119 4.95 -20.97 17.41
C ILE A 119 5.25 -21.07 18.91
N VAL A 120 5.51 -19.94 19.57
CA VAL A 120 5.85 -19.89 21.01
C VAL A 120 4.71 -20.40 21.89
N ALA A 121 3.46 -20.11 21.52
CA ALA A 121 2.29 -20.63 22.23
C ALA A 121 2.17 -22.18 22.15
N GLY A 122 2.90 -22.82 21.25
CA GLY A 122 3.03 -24.27 21.18
C GLY A 122 1.76 -25.02 20.76
N GLY A 123 1.87 -26.35 20.80
CA GLY A 123 0.85 -27.31 20.37
C GLY A 123 1.23 -28.07 19.10
N GLU A 124 0.33 -28.97 18.68
CA GLU A 124 0.49 -29.69 17.42
C GLU A 124 0.56 -28.74 16.22
N PRO A 125 1.27 -29.08 15.13
CA PRO A 125 1.43 -28.20 13.97
C PRO A 125 0.11 -27.67 13.41
N ALA A 126 -0.97 -28.45 13.44
CA ALA A 126 -2.30 -28.01 13.02
C ALA A 126 -2.84 -26.85 13.88
N ALA A 127 -2.67 -26.92 15.21
CA ALA A 127 -3.13 -25.90 16.13
C ALA A 127 -2.32 -24.60 15.99
N VAL A 128 -1.00 -24.71 15.81
CA VAL A 128 -0.13 -23.55 15.56
C VAL A 128 -0.54 -22.84 14.28
N ARG A 129 -0.78 -23.58 13.18
CA ARG A 129 -1.24 -23.00 11.91
C ARG A 129 -2.58 -22.29 12.05
N GLN A 130 -3.56 -22.93 12.69
CA GLN A 130 -4.89 -22.33 12.88
C GLN A 130 -4.81 -21.03 13.68
N ARG A 131 -4.01 -20.99 14.74
CA ARG A 131 -3.81 -19.78 15.57
C ARG A 131 -3.18 -18.65 14.75
N TYR A 132 -2.19 -18.96 13.94
CA TYR A 132 -1.56 -18.00 13.05
C TYR A 132 -2.55 -17.47 12.00
N GLU A 133 -3.25 -18.36 11.30
CA GLU A 133 -4.22 -18.01 10.26
C GLU A 133 -5.35 -17.12 10.78
N MET A 134 -5.90 -17.45 11.96
CA MET A 134 -6.90 -16.60 12.62
C MET A 134 -6.35 -15.22 12.95
N SER A 135 -5.13 -15.15 13.48
CA SER A 135 -4.52 -13.87 13.86
C SER A 135 -4.24 -12.99 12.64
N VAL A 136 -3.76 -13.57 11.54
CA VAL A 136 -3.54 -12.87 10.27
C VAL A 136 -4.86 -12.36 9.70
N THR A 137 -5.87 -13.24 9.66
CA THR A 137 -7.22 -12.90 9.19
C THR A 137 -7.81 -11.75 9.99
N ASP A 138 -7.73 -11.83 11.32
CA ASP A 138 -8.24 -10.79 12.20
C ASP A 138 -7.56 -9.48 11.85
N HIS A 139 -6.23 -9.40 11.86
CA HIS A 139 -5.52 -8.13 11.68
C HIS A 139 -5.70 -7.52 10.30
N LEU A 140 -5.57 -8.30 9.22
CA LEU A 140 -5.38 -7.77 7.87
C LEU A 140 -6.62 -7.82 6.97
N LEU A 141 -7.55 -8.76 7.18
CA LEU A 141 -8.58 -9.02 6.18
C LEU A 141 -9.58 -7.87 6.01
N ALA A 142 -9.92 -7.19 7.09
CA ALA A 142 -10.87 -6.08 7.04
C ALA A 142 -10.29 -4.86 6.30
N ASP A 143 -9.03 -4.51 6.61
CA ASP A 143 -8.33 -3.42 5.95
C ASP A 143 -8.10 -3.74 4.48
N HIS A 144 -7.68 -4.97 4.17
CA HIS A 144 -7.54 -5.44 2.79
C HIS A 144 -8.83 -5.31 1.98
N ARG A 145 -9.97 -5.75 2.52
CA ARG A 145 -11.28 -5.62 1.86
C ARG A 145 -11.67 -4.16 1.61
N MET A 146 -11.34 -3.26 2.53
CA MET A 146 -11.55 -1.83 2.34
C MET A 146 -10.67 -1.30 1.20
N SER A 147 -9.37 -1.63 1.23
CA SER A 147 -8.40 -1.21 0.22
C SER A 147 -8.79 -1.68 -1.19
N VAL A 148 -9.23 -2.93 -1.34
CA VAL A 148 -9.75 -3.45 -2.62
C VAL A 148 -10.98 -2.67 -3.09
N ARG A 149 -11.93 -2.39 -2.19
CA ARG A 149 -13.14 -1.61 -2.54
C ARG A 149 -12.79 -0.18 -2.99
N LEU A 150 -11.91 0.50 -2.26
CA LEU A 150 -11.46 1.85 -2.60
C LEU A 150 -10.70 1.86 -3.92
N SER A 151 -9.80 0.90 -4.13
CA SER A 151 -9.04 0.76 -5.37
C SER A 151 -9.97 0.54 -6.56
N ASN A 152 -11.02 -0.26 -6.41
CA ASN A 152 -12.05 -0.44 -7.44
C ASN A 152 -12.81 0.86 -7.73
N VAL A 153 -13.15 1.66 -6.72
CA VAL A 153 -13.79 2.98 -6.93
C VAL A 153 -12.87 3.93 -7.71
N LEU A 154 -11.59 4.00 -7.32
CA LEU A 154 -10.60 4.86 -7.96
C LEU A 154 -10.24 4.40 -9.38
N SER A 155 -10.41 3.11 -9.69
CA SER A 155 -10.25 2.57 -11.05
C SER A 155 -11.32 3.08 -12.02
N HIS A 156 -12.47 3.55 -11.53
CA HIS A 156 -13.55 4.07 -12.37
C HIS A 156 -13.40 5.57 -12.59
N ARG A 157 -13.45 6.03 -13.86
CA ARG A 157 -13.29 7.46 -14.22
C ARG A 157 -14.17 8.42 -13.40
N ARG A 158 -15.41 8.03 -13.08
CA ARG A 158 -16.32 8.86 -12.27
C ARG A 158 -15.90 8.90 -10.80
N GLY A 159 -15.44 7.78 -10.25
CA GLY A 159 -14.92 7.70 -8.88
C GLY A 159 -13.61 8.47 -8.73
N ALA A 160 -12.67 8.28 -9.65
CA ALA A 160 -11.42 9.06 -9.75
C ALA A 160 -11.68 10.57 -9.82
N ARG A 161 -12.56 11.03 -10.72
CA ARG A 161 -12.92 12.45 -10.83
C ARG A 161 -13.56 12.99 -9.56
N GLY A 162 -14.45 12.22 -8.93
CA GLY A 162 -15.06 12.60 -7.66
C GLY A 162 -14.03 12.75 -6.53
N ALA A 163 -13.10 11.78 -6.42
CA ALA A 163 -12.02 11.83 -5.44
C ALA A 163 -11.08 13.03 -5.67
N ILE A 164 -10.65 13.27 -6.92
CA ILE A 164 -9.83 14.43 -7.28
C ILE A 164 -10.57 15.73 -6.96
N ALA A 165 -11.86 15.83 -7.31
CA ALA A 165 -12.67 17.00 -7.02
C ALA A 165 -12.76 17.25 -5.51
N LEU A 166 -13.00 16.22 -4.70
CA LEU A 166 -13.02 16.34 -3.24
C LEU A 166 -11.66 16.81 -2.69
N LEU A 167 -10.55 16.26 -3.18
CA LEU A 167 -9.19 16.67 -2.77
C LEU A 167 -8.81 18.07 -3.24
N ALA A 168 -9.34 18.51 -4.38
CA ALA A 168 -9.18 19.87 -4.87
C ALA A 168 -9.87 20.87 -3.93
N HIS A 169 -11.07 20.54 -3.45
CA HIS A 169 -11.85 21.39 -2.53
C HIS A 169 -11.35 21.34 -1.08
N ALA A 170 -10.66 20.27 -0.66
CA ALA A 170 -10.22 20.09 0.72
C ALA A 170 -8.99 20.94 1.12
N GLY A 171 -8.38 21.68 0.18
CA GLY A 171 -7.18 22.49 0.41
C GLY A 171 -5.94 21.67 0.79
N GLN A 172 -4.83 22.34 1.12
CA GLN A 172 -3.58 21.64 1.48
C GLN A 172 -3.71 20.74 2.72
N ARG A 173 -4.42 21.20 3.76
CA ARG A 173 -4.67 20.40 4.97
C ARG A 173 -5.48 19.14 4.68
N GLY A 174 -6.53 19.22 3.87
CA GLY A 174 -7.34 18.05 3.51
C GLY A 174 -6.57 17.03 2.69
N ARG A 175 -5.69 17.48 1.77
CA ARG A 175 -4.78 16.60 1.04
C ARG A 175 -3.76 15.91 1.96
N GLN A 176 -3.23 16.63 2.94
CA GLN A 176 -2.36 16.03 3.97
C GLN A 176 -3.11 14.97 4.78
N TYR A 177 -4.31 15.27 5.28
CA TYR A 177 -5.13 14.28 6.00
C TYR A 177 -5.47 13.06 5.14
N PHE A 178 -5.77 13.25 3.86
CA PHE A 178 -6.03 12.15 2.94
C PHE A 178 -4.79 11.30 2.69
N ALA A 179 -3.61 11.92 2.48
CA ALA A 179 -2.35 11.21 2.35
C ALA A 179 -2.03 10.43 3.64
N ARG A 180 -2.24 11.03 4.81
CA ARG A 180 -2.10 10.34 6.11
C ARG A 180 -3.08 9.18 6.25
N TRP A 181 -4.34 9.39 5.94
CA TRP A 181 -5.33 8.31 5.98
C TRP A 181 -5.04 7.20 4.96
N MET A 182 -4.34 7.53 3.86
CA MET A 182 -3.91 6.57 2.87
C MET A 182 -2.62 5.84 3.27
N PHE A 183 -1.65 6.46 3.94
CA PHE A 183 -0.30 5.89 4.15
C PHE A 183 0.15 5.81 5.62
N GLU A 184 -0.48 6.51 6.55
CA GLU A 184 -0.22 6.39 7.98
C GLU A 184 -1.17 5.36 8.58
N ASP A 185 -0.68 4.57 9.55
CA ASP A 185 -1.27 3.40 10.24
C ASP A 185 -2.61 3.64 10.97
N GLU A 186 -3.50 4.47 10.44
CA GLU A 186 -4.91 4.49 10.83
C GLU A 186 -5.61 3.31 10.14
N PRO A 187 -6.23 2.38 10.89
CA PRO A 187 -6.85 1.23 10.28
C PRO A 187 -7.99 1.68 9.36
N ARG A 188 -7.74 1.68 8.05
CA ARG A 188 -8.69 2.11 7.01
C ARG A 188 -10.02 1.35 7.10
N GLY A 189 -9.97 0.12 7.60
CA GLY A 189 -11.11 -0.73 7.88
C GLY A 189 -11.90 -0.35 9.13
N ILE A 190 -11.54 0.66 9.92
CA ILE A 190 -12.31 1.11 11.10
C ILE A 190 -13.79 1.30 10.78
N ALA A 191 -14.12 1.89 9.62
CA ALA A 191 -15.50 2.10 9.19
C ALA A 191 -16.28 0.78 8.95
N LEU A 192 -15.56 -0.33 8.71
CA LEU A 192 -16.11 -1.68 8.48
C LEU A 192 -15.86 -2.64 9.65
N THR A 193 -15.15 -2.22 10.70
CA THR A 193 -14.89 -3.02 11.91
C THR A 193 -15.39 -2.31 13.19
N PRO A 194 -16.71 -2.24 13.42
CA PRO A 194 -17.27 -1.61 14.62
C PRO A 194 -16.76 -2.22 15.92
N ARG A 195 -16.42 -3.52 15.89
CA ARG A 195 -15.84 -4.26 17.03
C ARG A 195 -14.48 -3.75 17.49
N ARG A 196 -13.76 -2.99 16.64
CA ARG A 196 -12.47 -2.36 16.97
C ARG A 196 -12.61 -0.96 17.55
N TRP A 197 -13.83 -0.42 17.61
CA TRP A 197 -14.04 0.94 18.09
C TRP A 197 -13.78 1.01 19.60
N HIS A 198 -12.79 1.80 19.99
CA HIS A 198 -12.50 2.08 21.39
C HIS A 198 -12.14 3.56 21.59
N ARG A 199 -12.31 4.09 22.81
CA ARG A 199 -12.13 5.53 23.11
C ARG A 199 -10.73 6.10 22.81
N ARG A 200 -9.71 5.24 22.59
CA ARG A 200 -8.32 5.63 22.30
C ARG A 200 -7.97 5.59 20.80
N LEU A 201 -8.91 5.20 19.93
CA LEU A 201 -8.68 5.02 18.49
C LEU A 201 -8.27 6.34 17.84
N PHE A 202 -9.04 7.39 18.05
CA PHE A 202 -8.81 8.73 17.50
C PHE A 202 -7.79 9.57 18.30
N ARG A 203 -7.03 8.93 19.20
CA ARG A 203 -6.02 9.59 20.06
C ARG A 203 -4.60 9.11 19.80
N GLN A 204 -4.40 8.28 18.77
CA GLN A 204 -3.06 7.83 18.40
C GLN A 204 -2.28 9.00 17.78
N HIS A 205 -1.07 9.23 18.28
CA HIS A 205 -0.15 10.19 17.69
C HIS A 205 0.52 9.49 16.51
N GLY A 206 0.58 10.16 15.36
CA GLY A 206 1.25 9.63 14.17
C GLY A 206 2.70 9.23 14.46
N PRO A 207 3.25 8.24 13.73
CA PRO A 207 4.54 7.62 14.04
C PRO A 207 5.77 8.53 13.88
N TYR A 208 5.60 9.76 13.40
CA TYR A 208 6.69 10.72 13.21
C TYR A 208 6.40 12.01 14.01
N ARG A 209 7.23 12.29 15.02
CA ARG A 209 7.40 13.59 15.67
C ARG A 209 8.78 14.15 15.32
#